data_AF-A0A450TCK3-F1
#
_entry.id   AF-A0A450TCK3-F1
#
_cell.length_a   1.000
_cell.length_b   1.000
_cell.length_c   1.000
_cell.angle_alpha   90.00
_cell.angle_beta   90.00
_cell.angle_gamma   90.00
#
_symmetry.space_group_name_H-M   'P 1'
#
loop_
_entity.id
_entity.type
_entity.pdbx_description
1 polymer ?
#
loop_
_entity_poly.entity_id
_entity_poly.type
_entity_poly.pdbx_seq_one_letter_code
_entity_poly.pdbx_strand_id
1 'polypeptide(L)'
;MATKAAAKEAVTSKDGKFDALEGEMKKAFRYAEDAVDDDDAKLTRIGWSARHAPTPLAVPGQVRSLHVLAQGEGWVEMDWKKPADGGRVAAYRIQRREAGSGPWSLVEIAMETEARIADQARGSMLEYCVVATNKTGEGEMSNTVTVSL
;
A
#
# COMPACT_ATOMS: atom_id res chain seq x y z
N MET A 1 -14.35 -40.11 9.22
CA MET A 1 -15.44 -39.11 9.37
C MET A 1 -15.48 -38.46 10.75
N ALA A 2 -15.28 -39.20 11.86
CA ALA A 2 -15.33 -38.65 13.22
C ALA A 2 -14.27 -37.57 13.56
N THR A 3 -13.06 -37.66 13.01
CA THR A 3 -11.95 -36.74 13.31
C THR A 3 -12.15 -35.33 12.75
N LYS A 4 -12.80 -35.19 11.59
CA LYS A 4 -13.12 -33.88 10.99
C LYS A 4 -14.26 -33.17 11.73
N ALA A 5 -15.22 -33.91 12.27
CA ALA A 5 -16.32 -33.36 13.06
C ALA A 5 -15.81 -32.80 14.41
N ALA A 6 -14.99 -33.57 15.12
CA ALA A 6 -14.37 -33.13 16.38
C ALA A 6 -13.45 -31.91 16.18
N ALA A 7 -12.72 -31.84 15.05
CA ALA A 7 -11.92 -30.66 14.72
C ALA A 7 -12.79 -29.41 14.48
N LYS A 8 -13.93 -29.56 13.79
CA LYS A 8 -14.86 -28.45 13.55
C LYS A 8 -15.47 -27.92 14.86
N GLU A 9 -15.90 -28.81 15.75
CA GLU A 9 -16.44 -28.44 17.07
C GLU A 9 -15.39 -27.73 17.94
N ALA A 10 -14.14 -28.19 17.90
CA ALA A 10 -13.04 -27.55 18.61
C ALA A 10 -12.74 -26.14 18.06
N VAL A 11 -12.86 -25.92 16.76
CA VAL A 11 -12.72 -24.58 16.14
C VAL A 11 -13.85 -23.67 16.60
N THR A 12 -15.11 -24.11 16.48
CA THR A 12 -16.26 -23.29 16.92
C THR A 12 -16.22 -22.95 18.41
N SER A 13 -15.71 -23.86 19.25
CA SER A 13 -15.54 -23.61 20.67
C SER A 13 -14.45 -22.56 20.95
N LYS A 14 -13.37 -22.56 20.16
CA LYS A 14 -12.32 -21.54 20.24
C LYS A 14 -12.84 -20.19 19.77
N ASP A 15 -13.56 -20.16 18.64
CA ASP A 15 -14.14 -18.93 18.09
C ASP A 15 -15.06 -18.27 19.12
N GLY A 16 -15.97 -19.03 19.74
CA GLY A 16 -16.83 -18.49 20.80
C GLY A 16 -16.08 -17.98 22.04
N LYS A 17 -14.93 -18.56 22.38
CA LYS A 17 -14.07 -18.04 23.46
C LYS A 17 -13.36 -16.75 23.05
N PHE A 18 -12.94 -16.64 21.80
CA PHE A 18 -12.37 -15.40 21.26
C PHE A 18 -13.41 -14.29 21.22
N ASP A 19 -14.64 -14.58 20.78
CA ASP A 19 -15.75 -13.61 20.76
C ASP A 19 -16.07 -13.11 22.18
N ALA A 20 -16.11 -14.02 23.16
CA ALA A 20 -16.34 -13.65 24.56
C ALA A 20 -15.20 -12.77 25.12
N LEU A 21 -13.94 -13.10 24.83
CA LEU A 21 -12.78 -12.31 25.23
C LEU A 21 -12.80 -10.92 24.58
N GLU A 22 -13.14 -10.85 23.29
CA GLU A 22 -13.27 -9.59 22.57
C GLU A 22 -14.36 -8.70 23.19
N GLY A 23 -15.49 -9.30 23.57
CA GLY A 23 -16.57 -8.61 24.28
C GLY A 23 -16.12 -8.01 25.62
N GLU A 24 -15.43 -8.80 26.44
CA GLU A 24 -14.91 -8.34 27.73
C GLU A 24 -13.84 -7.25 27.56
N MET A 25 -12.94 -7.39 26.59
CA MET A 25 -11.96 -6.35 26.27
C MET A 25 -12.64 -5.04 25.87
N LYS A 26 -13.60 -5.09 24.94
CA LYS A 26 -14.37 -3.90 24.51
C LYS A 26 -15.07 -3.21 25.69
N LYS A 27 -15.61 -3.99 26.63
CA LYS A 27 -16.28 -3.47 27.83
C LYS A 27 -15.28 -2.78 28.77
N ALA A 28 -14.10 -3.38 28.98
CA ALA A 28 -13.03 -2.77 29.77
C ALA A 28 -12.51 -1.47 29.15
N PHE A 29 -12.35 -1.42 27.82
CA PHE A 29 -11.99 -0.21 27.08
C PHE A 29 -13.01 0.91 27.29
N ARG A 30 -14.29 0.61 27.10
CA ARG A 30 -15.36 1.59 27.23
C ARG A 30 -15.50 2.11 28.68
N TYR A 31 -15.29 1.25 29.68
CA TYR A 31 -15.30 1.67 31.08
C TYR A 31 -14.15 2.63 31.42
N ALA A 32 -12.94 2.35 30.93
CA ALA A 32 -11.79 3.22 31.15
C ALA A 32 -11.91 4.55 30.38
N GLU A 33 -12.49 4.55 29.18
CA GLU A 33 -12.81 5.78 28.43
C GLU A 33 -13.85 6.63 29.19
N ASP A 34 -14.94 6.03 29.66
CA ASP A 34 -16.01 6.70 30.43
C ASP A 34 -15.51 7.24 31.77
N ALA A 35 -14.68 6.47 32.50
CA ALA A 35 -14.06 6.89 33.75
C ALA A 35 -13.11 8.09 33.59
N VAL A 36 -12.63 8.31 32.37
CA VAL A 36 -11.64 9.33 32.03
C VAL A 36 -12.26 10.55 31.34
N ASP A 37 -13.53 10.49 30.94
CA ASP A 37 -14.26 11.56 30.22
C ASP A 37 -13.57 11.94 28.90
N ASP A 38 -13.12 10.93 28.13
CA ASP A 38 -12.37 11.07 26.86
C ASP A 38 -11.10 11.97 26.97
N ASP A 39 -10.55 12.16 28.18
CA ASP A 39 -9.34 12.94 28.41
C ASP A 39 -8.07 12.14 28.07
N ASP A 40 -7.48 12.44 26.91
CA ASP A 40 -6.26 11.81 26.39
C ASP A 40 -5.07 11.85 27.39
N ALA A 41 -4.96 12.88 28.22
CA ALA A 41 -3.87 13.01 29.18
C ALA A 41 -4.01 12.00 30.34
N LYS A 42 -5.24 11.73 30.76
CA LYS A 42 -5.55 10.72 31.79
C LYS A 42 -5.42 9.29 31.25
N LEU A 43 -5.78 9.05 29.98
CA LEU A 43 -5.53 7.76 29.30
C LEU A 43 -4.03 7.44 29.25
N THR A 44 -3.22 8.43 28.86
CA THR A 44 -1.75 8.30 28.80
C THR A 44 -1.16 7.94 30.17
N ARG A 45 -1.72 8.50 31.26
CA ARG A 45 -1.25 8.27 32.64
C ARG A 45 -1.47 6.84 33.13
N ILE A 46 -2.46 6.13 32.60
CA ILE A 46 -2.72 4.71 32.92
C ILE A 46 -2.06 3.75 31.91
N GLY A 47 -1.16 4.26 31.06
CA GLY A 47 -0.44 3.48 30.06
C GLY A 47 -1.26 3.18 28.80
N TRP A 48 -2.35 3.90 28.57
CA TRP A 48 -3.18 3.76 27.38
C TRP A 48 -2.88 4.87 26.38
N SER A 49 -2.84 4.55 25.09
CA SER A 49 -2.70 5.57 24.04
C SER A 49 -4.03 6.28 23.82
N ALA A 50 -3.98 7.61 23.68
CA ALA A 50 -5.05 8.41 23.10
C ALA A 50 -5.57 7.80 21.79
N ARG A 51 -6.83 8.04 21.44
CA ARG A 51 -7.32 7.63 20.12
C ARG A 51 -6.52 8.36 19.06
N HIS A 52 -5.78 7.63 18.23
CA HIS A 52 -5.21 8.22 17.03
C HIS A 52 -6.36 8.72 16.16
N ALA A 53 -6.39 10.03 15.91
CA ALA A 53 -7.31 10.60 14.95
C ALA A 53 -7.24 9.79 13.64
N PRO A 54 -8.37 9.47 13.00
CA PRO A 54 -8.36 8.78 11.71
C PRO A 54 -7.46 9.56 10.77
N THR A 55 -6.38 8.94 10.29
CA THR A 55 -5.56 9.58 9.26
C THR A 55 -6.41 9.65 8.01
N PRO A 56 -6.70 10.84 7.46
CA PRO A 56 -7.49 10.97 6.26
C PRO A 56 -6.89 10.09 5.16
N LEU A 57 -7.71 9.22 4.57
CA LEU A 57 -7.30 8.37 3.47
C LEU A 57 -7.11 9.24 2.23
N ALA A 58 -5.91 9.81 2.06
CA ALA A 58 -5.53 10.57 0.88
C ALA A 58 -4.96 9.64 -0.20
N VAL A 59 -5.11 10.04 -1.48
CA VAL A 59 -4.35 9.42 -2.56
C VAL A 59 -2.85 9.71 -2.39
N PRO A 60 -1.95 8.84 -2.84
CA PRO A 60 -0.52 9.14 -2.81
C PRO A 60 -0.19 10.37 -3.64
N GLY A 61 0.84 11.11 -3.23
CA GLY A 61 1.37 12.20 -4.06
C GLY A 61 2.17 11.69 -5.26
N GLN A 62 2.77 12.63 -5.99
CA GLN A 62 3.59 12.35 -7.16
C GLN A 62 4.88 11.60 -6.79
N VAL A 63 5.20 10.54 -7.54
CA VAL A 63 6.50 9.85 -7.47
C VAL A 63 7.59 10.78 -8.00
N ARG A 64 8.73 10.81 -7.32
CA ARG A 64 9.82 11.75 -7.61
C ARG A 64 11.02 11.03 -8.20
N SER A 65 11.85 11.77 -8.94
CA SER A 65 13.18 11.34 -9.37
C SER A 65 13.19 9.97 -10.08
N LEU A 66 12.22 9.71 -10.96
CA LEU A 66 12.25 8.50 -11.79
C LEU A 66 13.45 8.60 -12.75
N HIS A 67 14.30 7.59 -12.74
CA HIS A 67 15.41 7.46 -13.69
C HIS A 67 15.68 5.99 -14.04
N VAL A 68 16.40 5.79 -15.15
CA VAL A 68 16.83 4.47 -15.62
C VAL A 68 18.20 4.18 -15.03
N LEU A 69 18.32 3.07 -14.31
CA LEU A 69 19.58 2.58 -13.75
C LEU A 69 20.39 1.83 -14.80
N ALA A 70 19.73 0.91 -15.51
CA ALA A 70 20.36 0.07 -16.52
C ALA A 70 19.33 -0.34 -17.58
N GLN A 71 19.82 -0.67 -18.76
CA GLN A 71 18.98 -1.17 -19.86
C GLN A 71 19.78 -2.17 -20.70
N GLY A 72 19.08 -3.07 -21.37
CA GLY A 72 19.66 -4.00 -22.36
C GLY A 72 18.59 -4.49 -23.34
N GLU A 73 18.92 -5.50 -24.15
CA GLU A 73 18.02 -5.95 -25.21
C GLU A 73 16.67 -6.48 -24.68
N GLY A 74 15.64 -5.63 -24.74
CA GLY A 74 14.29 -5.97 -24.30
C GLY A 74 14.07 -5.91 -22.78
N TRP A 75 14.97 -5.28 -22.02
CA TRP A 75 14.74 -5.02 -20.59
C TRP A 75 15.23 -3.65 -20.15
N VAL A 76 14.56 -3.09 -19.15
CA VAL A 76 14.91 -1.81 -18.53
C VAL A 76 14.80 -1.93 -17.01
N GLU A 77 15.74 -1.35 -16.29
CA GLU A 77 15.79 -1.28 -14.84
C GLU A 77 15.74 0.18 -14.41
N MET A 78 14.85 0.47 -13.47
CA MET A 78 14.46 1.83 -13.12
C MET A 78 14.34 1.95 -11.60
N ASP A 79 14.70 3.12 -11.07
CA ASP A 79 14.41 3.48 -9.68
C ASP A 79 13.81 4.88 -9.59
N TRP A 80 13.17 5.12 -8.45
CA TRP A 80 12.51 6.37 -8.15
C TRP A 80 12.53 6.65 -6.65
N LYS A 81 11.98 7.81 -6.25
CA LYS A 81 11.77 8.20 -4.86
C LYS A 81 10.28 8.26 -4.55
N LYS A 82 9.94 7.80 -3.34
CA LYS A 82 8.58 7.91 -2.82
C LYS A 82 8.07 9.36 -2.83
N PRO A 83 6.75 9.55 -2.95
CA PRO A 83 6.12 10.86 -2.81
C PRO A 83 6.53 11.56 -1.51
N ALA A 84 6.69 12.88 -1.57
CA ALA A 84 6.92 13.71 -0.37
C ALA A 84 5.62 13.91 0.43
N ASP A 85 4.51 14.01 -0.29
CA ASP A 85 3.20 14.39 0.24
C ASP A 85 2.12 13.37 -0.17
N GLY A 86 0.92 13.51 0.41
CA GLY A 86 -0.23 12.65 0.15
C GLY A 86 -0.32 11.43 1.07
N GLY A 87 -1.08 10.42 0.63
CA GLY A 87 -1.32 9.21 1.40
C GLY A 87 -0.17 8.20 1.36
N ARG A 88 -0.17 7.26 2.31
CA ARG A 88 0.77 6.13 2.34
C ARG A 88 0.64 5.31 1.05
N VAL A 89 1.76 5.09 0.37
CA VAL A 89 1.85 4.25 -0.84
C VAL A 89 1.66 2.79 -0.48
N ALA A 90 0.88 2.05 -1.26
CA ALA A 90 0.75 0.60 -1.18
C ALA A 90 1.54 -0.11 -2.30
N ALA A 91 1.54 0.44 -3.52
CA ALA A 91 2.30 -0.08 -4.66
C ALA A 91 2.61 1.04 -5.67
N TYR A 92 3.48 0.75 -6.63
CA TYR A 92 3.86 1.61 -7.75
C TYR A 92 3.47 0.94 -9.05
N ARG A 93 2.70 1.65 -9.88
CA ARG A 93 2.26 1.21 -11.19
C ARG A 93 3.18 1.82 -12.23
N ILE A 94 3.91 0.97 -12.93
CA ILE A 94 4.83 1.42 -13.98
C ILE A 94 4.07 1.35 -15.29
N GLN A 95 3.96 2.49 -15.94
CA GLN A 95 3.25 2.63 -17.20
C GLN A 95 4.21 2.97 -18.33
N ARG A 96 3.86 2.49 -19.52
CA ARG A 96 4.63 2.68 -20.76
C ARG A 96 3.72 3.18 -21.87
N ARG A 97 4.25 4.06 -22.71
CA ARG A 97 3.68 4.39 -24.03
C ARG A 97 4.79 4.47 -25.09
N GLU A 98 4.42 4.46 -26.37
CA GLU A 98 5.36 4.81 -27.43
C GLU A 98 5.65 6.31 -27.40
N ALA A 99 6.90 6.71 -27.66
CA ALA A 99 7.28 8.11 -27.61
C ALA A 99 6.48 8.93 -28.63
N GLY A 100 5.80 9.97 -28.15
CA GLY A 100 5.00 10.87 -28.98
C GLY A 100 3.61 10.36 -29.38
N SER A 101 3.20 9.14 -29.02
CA SER A 101 1.87 8.63 -29.37
C SER A 101 1.39 7.47 -28.49
N GLY A 102 0.10 7.48 -28.17
CA GLY A 102 -0.61 6.33 -27.60
C GLY A 102 -1.01 6.47 -26.14
N PRO A 103 -1.98 5.63 -25.69
CA PRO A 103 -2.39 5.58 -24.29
C PRO A 103 -1.28 4.94 -23.44
N TRP A 104 -1.20 5.37 -22.18
CA TRP A 104 -0.37 4.70 -21.18
C TRP A 104 -0.89 3.30 -20.92
N SER A 105 0.01 2.32 -20.94
CA SER A 105 -0.26 0.91 -20.68
C SER A 105 0.50 0.45 -19.43
N LEU A 106 -0.16 -0.24 -18.52
CA LEU A 106 0.50 -0.80 -17.34
C LEU A 106 1.44 -1.93 -17.78
N VAL A 107 2.71 -1.85 -17.41
CA VAL A 107 3.71 -2.87 -17.74
C VAL A 107 4.17 -3.67 -16.53
N GLU A 108 4.20 -3.06 -15.34
CA GLU A 108 4.70 -3.71 -14.13
C GLU A 108 4.08 -3.07 -12.87
N ILE A 109 4.00 -3.83 -11.77
CA ILE A 109 3.62 -3.30 -10.45
C ILE A 109 4.73 -3.64 -9.45
N ALA A 110 5.35 -2.60 -8.89
CA ALA A 110 6.40 -2.74 -7.88
C ALA A 110 5.90 -2.40 -6.48
N MET A 111 6.39 -3.11 -5.47
CA MET A 111 6.14 -2.80 -4.06
C MET A 111 7.24 -1.91 -3.47
N GLU A 112 8.40 -1.90 -4.11
CA GLU A 112 9.59 -1.12 -3.74
C GLU A 112 9.79 0.04 -4.70
N THR A 113 10.80 0.87 -4.43
CA THR A 113 11.11 2.06 -5.25
C THR A 113 12.05 1.76 -6.41
N GLU A 114 12.12 0.51 -6.82
CA GLU A 114 12.92 0.01 -7.93
C GLU A 114 12.18 -1.12 -8.62
N ALA A 115 12.40 -1.27 -9.93
CA ALA A 115 11.87 -2.38 -10.69
C ALA A 115 12.67 -2.65 -11.95
N ARG A 116 12.70 -3.92 -12.33
CA ARG A 116 13.21 -4.38 -13.61
C ARG A 116 12.06 -4.91 -14.47
N ILE A 117 11.90 -4.33 -15.65
CA ILE A 117 10.85 -4.64 -16.60
C ILE A 117 11.48 -5.42 -17.76
N ALA A 118 11.01 -6.64 -17.99
CA ALA A 118 11.42 -7.49 -19.10
C ALA A 118 10.45 -7.41 -20.29
N ASP A 119 10.73 -8.12 -21.38
CA ASP A 119 9.86 -8.26 -22.56
C ASP A 119 9.41 -6.94 -23.20
N GLN A 120 10.33 -5.96 -23.25
CA GLN A 120 10.07 -4.67 -23.85
C GLN A 120 10.23 -4.71 -25.38
N ALA A 121 9.41 -3.92 -26.07
CA ALA A 121 9.43 -3.83 -27.53
C ALA A 121 10.77 -3.22 -27.99
N ARG A 122 11.44 -3.94 -28.90
CA ARG A 122 12.75 -3.55 -29.45
C ARG A 122 12.57 -2.64 -30.67
N GLY A 123 13.50 -1.72 -30.87
CA GLY A 123 13.54 -0.82 -32.03
C GLY A 123 12.59 0.36 -31.96
N SER A 124 11.94 0.60 -30.81
CA SER A 124 11.02 1.72 -30.58
C SER A 124 11.50 2.59 -29.45
N MET A 125 11.26 3.90 -29.56
CA MET A 125 11.40 4.81 -28.42
C MET A 125 10.18 4.66 -27.52
N LEU A 126 10.42 4.29 -26.27
CA LEU A 126 9.40 4.03 -25.27
C LEU A 126 9.52 5.06 -24.15
N GLU A 127 8.38 5.57 -23.70
CA GLU A 127 8.28 6.48 -22.57
C GLU A 127 7.69 5.76 -21.37
N TYR A 128 8.30 5.96 -20.21
CA TYR A 128 7.88 5.34 -18.95
C TYR A 128 7.52 6.40 -17.92
N CYS A 129 6.49 6.14 -17.13
CA CYS A 129 6.15 6.89 -15.93
C CYS A 129 5.74 5.93 -14.80
N VAL A 130 5.83 6.41 -13.57
CA VAL A 130 5.45 5.64 -12.38
C VAL A 130 4.36 6.38 -11.62
N VAL A 131 3.32 5.65 -11.23
CA VAL A 131 2.17 6.17 -10.48
C VAL A 131 2.08 5.44 -9.14
N ALA A 132 2.17 6.18 -8.04
CA ALA A 132 1.95 5.61 -6.71
C ALA A 132 0.46 5.32 -6.49
N THR A 133 0.11 4.19 -5.89
CA THR A 133 -1.28 3.81 -5.63
C THR A 133 -1.48 3.29 -4.21
N ASN A 134 -2.67 3.50 -3.66
CA ASN A 134 -3.13 2.93 -2.41
C ASN A 134 -4.63 2.61 -2.47
N LYS A 135 -5.22 2.20 -1.33
CA LYS A 135 -6.66 1.88 -1.24
C LYS A 135 -7.60 3.04 -1.61
N THR A 136 -7.12 4.28 -1.54
CA THR A 136 -7.88 5.48 -1.91
C THR A 136 -7.87 5.70 -3.41
N GLY A 137 -6.81 5.30 -4.12
CA GLY A 137 -6.71 5.46 -5.57
C GLY A 137 -5.28 5.57 -6.10
N GLU A 138 -5.18 6.09 -7.31
CA GLU A 138 -3.92 6.39 -8.00
C GLU A 138 -3.53 7.86 -7.75
N GLY A 139 -2.24 8.10 -7.52
CA GLY A 139 -1.66 9.42 -7.40
C GLY A 139 -1.34 10.05 -8.76
N GLU A 140 -0.60 11.16 -8.72
CA GLU A 140 -0.13 11.83 -9.93
C GLU A 140 1.03 11.07 -10.60
N MET A 141 1.10 11.13 -11.94
CA MET A 141 2.19 10.55 -12.72
C MET A 141 3.53 11.23 -12.39
N SER A 142 4.59 10.43 -12.26
CA SER A 142 5.96 10.94 -12.15
C SER A 142 6.40 11.74 -13.38
N ASN A 143 7.63 12.28 -13.32
CA ASN A 143 8.34 12.65 -14.54
C ASN A 143 8.40 11.46 -15.53
N THR A 144 8.41 11.76 -16.82
CA THR A 144 8.56 10.76 -17.87
C THR A 144 10.03 10.55 -18.18
N VAL A 145 10.42 9.30 -18.43
CA VAL A 145 11.76 8.96 -18.94
C VAL A 145 11.63 8.23 -20.27
N THR A 146 12.46 8.61 -21.23
CA THR A 146 12.48 8.04 -22.58
C THR A 146 13.63 7.05 -22.69
N VAL A 147 13.35 5.88 -23.24
CA VAL A 147 14.25 4.74 -23.34
C VAL A 147 14.20 4.22 -24.77
N SER A 148 15.37 3.95 -25.36
CA SER A 148 15.50 3.35 -26.69
C SER A 148 16.10 1.95 -26.54
N LEU A 149 15.31 0.92 -26.87
CA LEU A 149 15.67 -0.49 -26.72
C LEU A 149 15.91 -1.20 -28.05
#